data_AF-G3XTU2-F1
#
_entry.id   AF-G3XTU2-F1
#
_cell.length_a   1.000
_cell.length_b   1.000
_cell.length_c   1.000
_cell.angle_alpha   90.00
_cell.angle_beta   90.00
_cell.angle_gamma   90.00
#
_symmetry.space_group_name_H-M   'P 1'
#
loop_
_entity.id
_entity.type
_entity.pdbx_description
1 polymer ?
#
loop_
_entity_poly.entity_id
_entity_poly.type
_entity_poly.pdbx_seq_one_letter_code
_entity_poly.pdbx_strand_id
1 'polypeptide(L)'
;MTPPPIDRQTTTPFHLKLFYRLNNYHHLSDFSSTSSASSSYSGPTSGPNAIRTRSPPPPQQLPPHLQIYTWQSCTLRELSHLLTSALPSLLPDPPVGTRLCFRLIYPDTKGAATMGPDARGRYLAKDLGSVIVGPRESAIANGGDEDENANGEEGGQRKGSVGGGRLRIQGNDADKTLQEARFVIGDYVDCAVLPPLEDGSVAPPVNPGRG
;
A
#
# COMPACT_ATOMS: atom_id res chain seq x y z
N MET A 1 6.43 -14.15 -23.99
CA MET A 1 6.75 -15.24 -23.04
C MET A 1 6.35 -14.76 -21.66
N THR A 2 5.33 -15.34 -21.06
CA THR A 2 4.98 -15.10 -19.66
C THR A 2 6.10 -15.66 -18.77
N PRO A 3 6.52 -14.96 -17.71
CA PRO A 3 7.49 -15.52 -16.77
C PRO A 3 6.95 -16.80 -16.13
N PRO A 4 7.82 -17.77 -15.79
CA PRO A 4 7.38 -19.00 -15.15
C PRO A 4 6.74 -18.71 -13.79
N PRO A 5 5.73 -19.49 -13.38
CA PRO A 5 5.10 -19.34 -12.07
C PRO A 5 6.12 -19.59 -10.96
N ILE A 6 6.07 -18.78 -9.91
CA ILE A 6 6.96 -18.89 -8.74
C ILE A 6 6.38 -19.88 -7.75
N ASP A 7 7.14 -20.91 -7.42
CA ASP A 7 6.83 -21.82 -6.32
C ASP A 7 7.13 -21.16 -4.97
N ARG A 8 6.07 -20.79 -4.24
CA ARG A 8 6.16 -20.12 -2.94
C ARG A 8 6.58 -21.06 -1.78
N GLN A 9 6.54 -22.38 -1.96
CA GLN A 9 6.95 -23.33 -0.90
C GLN A 9 8.48 -23.49 -0.83
N THR A 10 9.15 -23.37 -1.98
CA THR A 10 10.60 -23.57 -2.10
C THR A 10 11.37 -22.25 -2.26
N THR A 11 10.69 -21.17 -2.64
CA THR A 11 11.30 -19.84 -2.76
C THR A 11 11.14 -19.06 -1.46
N THR A 12 12.23 -18.48 -0.93
CA THR A 12 12.16 -17.60 0.25
C THR A 12 11.41 -16.30 -0.07
N PRO A 13 10.44 -15.85 0.75
CA PRO A 13 9.79 -14.57 0.55
C PRO A 13 10.76 -13.41 0.84
N PHE A 14 10.58 -12.29 0.14
CA PHE A 14 11.27 -11.04 0.44
C PHE A 14 10.41 -10.12 1.29
N HIS A 15 11.05 -9.14 1.91
CA HIS A 15 10.39 -8.13 2.72
C HIS A 15 9.97 -6.91 1.87
N LEU A 16 8.68 -6.60 1.85
CA LEU A 16 8.07 -5.44 1.20
C LEU A 16 7.59 -4.43 2.25
N LYS A 17 7.85 -3.15 2.01
CA LYS A 17 7.22 -2.04 2.74
C LYS A 17 6.08 -1.46 1.90
N LEU A 18 4.85 -1.58 2.41
CA LEU A 18 3.64 -1.01 1.83
C LEU A 18 3.21 0.22 2.63
N PHE A 19 3.43 1.40 2.05
CA PHE A 19 2.96 2.67 2.58
C PHE A 19 1.51 2.89 2.19
N TYR A 20 0.76 3.60 3.04
CA TYR A 20 -0.65 3.89 2.79
C TYR A 20 -1.03 5.28 3.28
N ARG A 21 -1.89 5.96 2.52
CA ARG A 21 -2.38 7.29 2.87
C ARG A 21 -3.79 7.50 2.33
N LEU A 22 -4.61 8.22 3.10
CA LEU A 22 -5.95 8.61 2.66
C LEU A 22 -5.88 9.72 1.61
N ASN A 23 -6.76 9.65 0.61
CA ASN A 23 -7.06 10.66 -0.40
C ASN A 23 -5.95 10.98 -1.41
N ASN A 24 -4.68 10.70 -1.11
CA ASN A 24 -3.57 10.96 -2.00
C ASN A 24 -2.36 10.09 -1.64
N TYR A 25 -1.35 10.08 -2.51
CA TYR A 25 -0.06 9.47 -2.26
C TYR A 25 0.81 10.29 -1.29
N HIS A 26 1.86 9.66 -0.76
CA HIS A 26 2.93 10.36 -0.05
C HIS A 26 3.74 11.26 -1.00
N HIS A 27 4.46 12.25 -0.48
CA HIS A 27 5.39 13.01 -1.32
C HIS A 27 6.67 12.21 -1.54
N LEU A 28 7.33 12.34 -2.71
CA LEU A 28 8.54 11.57 -2.99
C LEU A 28 9.68 11.85 -2.00
N SER A 29 9.74 13.08 -1.44
CA SER A 29 10.72 13.43 -0.40
C SER A 29 10.49 12.68 0.92
N ASP A 30 9.29 12.16 1.19
CA ASP A 30 8.99 11.42 2.42
C ASP A 30 9.75 10.08 2.48
N PHE A 31 10.15 9.57 1.31
CA PHE A 31 10.94 8.34 1.18
C PHE A 31 12.43 8.58 1.21
N SER A 32 12.86 9.84 1.01
CA SER A 32 14.25 10.24 1.18
C SER A 32 14.58 10.22 2.65
N SER A 33 15.11 9.10 3.14
CA SER A 33 15.83 9.12 4.40
C SER A 33 16.92 10.18 4.24
N THR A 34 16.89 11.30 4.98
CA THR A 34 18.07 12.16 5.07
C THR A 34 19.07 11.41 5.96
N SER A 35 19.58 10.28 5.45
CA SER A 35 20.61 9.44 6.10
C SER A 35 21.96 10.15 6.16
N SER A 36 21.98 11.40 5.75
CA SER A 36 22.97 12.38 6.15
C SER A 36 22.26 13.72 6.20
N ALA A 37 21.66 14.06 7.34
CA ALA A 37 22.19 15.26 7.97
C ALA A 37 23.70 15.05 7.97
N SER A 38 24.35 15.52 6.90
CA SER A 38 25.66 16.10 7.03
C SER A 38 25.62 16.77 8.38
N SER A 39 26.48 16.30 9.25
CA SER A 39 27.14 17.15 10.22
C SER A 39 27.33 18.51 9.55
N SER A 40 26.32 19.37 9.65
CA SER A 40 26.49 20.80 9.61
C SER A 40 27.25 21.02 10.90
N TYR A 41 28.56 20.77 10.78
CA TYR A 41 29.59 21.15 11.69
C TYR A 41 29.44 22.65 11.81
N SER A 42 28.55 23.06 12.71
CA SER A 42 28.28 24.45 13.03
C SER A 42 29.41 24.92 13.95
N GLY A 43 30.61 25.02 13.38
CA GLY A 43 31.77 25.72 13.95
C GLY A 43 32.28 25.25 15.32
N PRO A 44 33.47 25.71 15.73
CA PRO A 44 33.97 25.48 17.07
C PRO A 44 33.21 26.37 18.07
N THR A 45 32.38 25.74 18.91
CA THR A 45 31.76 26.40 20.08
C THR A 45 32.76 26.42 21.24
N SER A 46 33.83 27.21 21.13
CA SER A 46 34.78 27.35 22.24
C SER A 46 34.28 28.38 23.25
N GLY A 47 33.84 27.90 24.41
CA GLY A 47 33.55 28.69 25.60
C GLY A 47 33.55 27.78 26.84
N PRO A 48 34.07 28.20 28.01
CA PRO A 48 34.36 27.31 29.14
C PRO A 48 33.15 26.67 29.85
N ASN A 49 31.91 26.87 29.36
CA ASN A 49 30.67 26.44 30.04
C ASN A 49 29.57 25.89 29.11
N ALA A 50 29.91 25.36 27.93
CA ALA A 50 28.90 24.82 27.00
C ALA A 50 28.49 23.36 27.33
N ILE A 51 27.74 23.16 28.41
CA ILE A 51 27.02 21.89 28.64
C ILE A 51 25.66 22.00 27.94
N ARG A 52 25.62 21.73 26.63
CA ARG A 52 24.36 21.39 25.95
C ARG A 52 24.24 19.88 25.95
N THR A 53 23.30 19.35 26.73
CA THR A 53 22.68 18.05 26.47
C THR A 53 22.02 18.12 25.10
N ARG A 54 22.76 17.77 24.05
CA ARG A 54 22.20 17.59 22.71
C ARG A 54 21.26 16.38 22.80
N SER A 55 19.96 16.64 22.93
CA SER A 55 18.95 15.63 22.64
C SER A 55 19.25 15.06 21.25
N PRO A 56 19.30 13.71 21.07
CA PRO A 56 19.47 13.14 19.75
C PRO A 56 18.40 13.72 18.82
N PRO A 57 18.73 14.14 17.58
CA PRO A 57 17.70 14.50 16.62
C PRO A 57 16.71 13.33 16.54
N PRO A 58 15.39 13.58 16.53
CA PRO A 58 14.42 12.49 16.38
C PRO A 58 14.81 11.73 15.11
N PRO A 59 14.87 10.39 15.15
CA PRO A 59 15.16 9.62 13.95
C PRO A 59 14.14 10.03 12.89
N GLN A 60 14.60 10.47 11.73
CA GLN A 60 13.71 10.73 10.61
C GLN A 60 13.09 9.40 10.18
N GLN A 61 11.84 9.20 10.57
CA GLN A 61 11.13 7.95 10.37
C GLN A 61 10.32 8.03 9.08
N LEU A 62 10.45 6.99 8.25
CA LEU A 62 9.59 6.77 7.09
C LEU A 62 8.11 6.82 7.51
N PRO A 63 7.19 7.20 6.61
CA PRO A 63 5.76 7.23 6.93
C PRO A 63 5.23 5.88 7.45
N PRO A 64 4.04 5.86 8.11
CA PRO A 64 3.39 4.62 8.52
C PRO A 64 3.28 3.62 7.36
N HIS A 65 3.71 2.39 7.61
CA HIS A 65 3.75 1.35 6.59
C HIS A 65 3.48 -0.03 7.19
N LEU A 66 3.03 -0.93 6.34
CA LEU A 66 2.95 -2.36 6.62
C LEU A 66 4.20 -3.06 6.12
N GLN A 67 4.68 -4.01 6.91
CA GLN A 67 5.78 -4.89 6.59
C GLN A 67 5.21 -6.25 6.17
N ILE A 68 5.44 -6.64 4.93
CA ILE A 68 4.84 -7.82 4.32
C ILE A 68 5.96 -8.72 3.80
N TYR A 69 5.95 -9.99 4.21
CA TYR A 69 6.77 -11.02 3.57
C TYR A 69 5.99 -11.61 2.40
N THR A 70 6.53 -11.49 1.18
CA THR A 70 5.84 -11.90 -0.04
C THR A 70 6.80 -12.32 -1.16
N TRP A 71 6.25 -12.65 -2.33
CA TRP A 71 6.97 -13.10 -3.52
C TRP A 71 6.69 -12.18 -4.71
N GLN A 72 7.46 -12.33 -5.79
CA GLN A 72 7.27 -11.52 -7.00
C GLN A 72 5.94 -11.83 -7.70
N SER A 73 5.35 -13.00 -7.44
CA SER A 73 4.02 -13.37 -7.89
C SER A 73 2.89 -12.71 -7.09
N CYS A 74 3.20 -11.82 -6.13
CA CYS A 74 2.18 -11.15 -5.34
C CYS A 74 1.39 -10.15 -6.19
N THR A 75 0.06 -10.21 -6.12
CA THR A 75 -0.83 -9.36 -6.92
C THR A 75 -1.33 -8.13 -6.16
N LEU A 76 -1.83 -7.11 -6.87
CA LEU A 76 -2.49 -5.96 -6.24
C LEU A 76 -3.71 -6.38 -5.41
N ARG A 77 -4.43 -7.43 -5.83
CA ARG A 77 -5.51 -8.07 -5.07
C ARG A 77 -5.02 -8.61 -3.73
N GLU A 78 -3.91 -9.36 -3.73
CA GLU A 78 -3.33 -9.90 -2.50
C GLU A 78 -2.86 -8.77 -1.57
N LEU A 79 -2.18 -7.75 -2.11
CA LEU A 79 -1.78 -6.56 -1.33
C LEU A 79 -2.98 -5.84 -0.71
N SER A 80 -4.08 -5.72 -1.45
CA SER A 80 -5.32 -5.11 -0.95
C SER A 80 -5.95 -5.90 0.18
N HIS A 81 -5.99 -7.24 0.07
CA HIS A 81 -6.45 -8.09 1.17
C HIS A 81 -5.57 -7.97 2.40
N LEU A 82 -4.25 -7.92 2.23
CA LEU A 82 -3.30 -7.77 3.35
C LEU A 82 -3.48 -6.42 4.05
N LEU A 83 -3.57 -5.32 3.28
CA LEU A 83 -3.78 -3.97 3.80
C LEU A 83 -5.06 -3.88 4.62
N THR A 84 -6.18 -4.32 4.04
CA THR A 84 -7.51 -4.19 4.65
C THR A 84 -7.76 -5.17 5.79
N SER A 85 -7.09 -6.34 5.77
CA SER A 85 -7.11 -7.28 6.88
C SER A 85 -6.26 -6.80 8.07
N ALA A 86 -5.11 -6.18 7.81
CA ALA A 86 -4.22 -5.71 8.87
C ALA A 86 -4.71 -4.38 9.49
N LEU A 87 -5.35 -3.53 8.68
CA LEU A 87 -5.82 -2.20 9.06
C LEU A 87 -7.31 -2.02 8.69
N PRO A 88 -8.24 -2.71 9.37
CA PRO A 88 -9.66 -2.64 9.04
C PRO A 88 -10.25 -1.23 9.25
N SER A 89 -9.68 -0.44 10.17
CA SER A 89 -10.09 0.95 10.44
C SER A 89 -9.65 1.95 9.37
N LEU A 90 -8.84 1.51 8.39
CA LEU A 90 -8.41 2.36 7.27
C LEU A 90 -9.54 2.59 6.26
N LEU A 91 -10.50 1.68 6.19
CA LEU A 91 -11.63 1.75 5.28
C LEU A 91 -12.85 2.42 5.94
N PRO A 92 -13.65 3.17 5.18
CA PRO A 92 -14.95 3.64 5.65
C PRO A 92 -15.93 2.48 5.86
N ASP A 93 -17.01 2.73 6.59
CA ASP A 93 -18.15 1.81 6.72
C ASP A 93 -19.37 2.40 5.99
N PRO A 94 -19.88 1.79 4.91
CA PRO A 94 -19.41 0.54 4.29
C PRO A 94 -18.11 0.71 3.48
N PRO A 95 -17.26 -0.34 3.41
CA PRO A 95 -15.99 -0.28 2.68
C PRO A 95 -16.13 -0.33 1.16
N VAL A 96 -17.33 -0.71 0.68
CA VAL A 96 -17.65 -0.87 -0.74
C VAL A 96 -17.51 0.47 -1.46
N GLY A 97 -16.94 0.44 -2.66
CA GLY A 97 -16.69 1.63 -3.47
C GLY A 97 -15.37 2.34 -3.16
N THR A 98 -14.65 1.91 -2.11
CA THR A 98 -13.29 2.41 -1.85
C THR A 98 -12.34 1.98 -2.96
N ARG A 99 -11.61 2.93 -3.55
CA ARG A 99 -10.54 2.66 -4.51
C ARG A 99 -9.18 2.64 -3.81
N LEU A 100 -8.37 1.64 -4.12
CA LEU A 100 -6.99 1.54 -3.70
C LEU A 100 -6.10 1.72 -4.94
N CYS A 101 -5.35 2.81 -5.00
CA CYS A 101 -4.42 3.12 -6.08
C CYS A 101 -2.99 2.81 -5.63
N PHE A 102 -2.25 2.04 -6.41
CA PHE A 102 -0.90 1.60 -6.08
C PHE A 102 0.12 2.22 -7.03
N ARG A 103 1.26 2.63 -6.48
CA ARG A 103 2.44 3.01 -7.26
C ARG A 103 3.71 2.43 -6.66
N LEU A 104 4.69 2.19 -7.52
CA LEU A 104 6.03 1.78 -7.16
C LEU A 104 6.87 3.02 -6.86
N ILE A 105 7.58 2.99 -5.76
CA ILE A 105 8.54 4.02 -5.35
C ILE A 105 9.92 3.40 -5.36
N TYR A 106 10.84 3.96 -6.14
CA TYR A 106 12.17 3.39 -6.32
C TYR A 106 13.24 4.48 -6.39
N PRO A 107 14.48 4.22 -5.94
CA PRO A 107 15.55 5.21 -5.95
C PRO A 107 15.94 5.63 -7.37
N ASP A 108 16.19 6.92 -7.58
CA ASP A 108 16.69 7.48 -8.84
C ASP A 108 18.19 7.19 -9.01
N THR A 109 18.51 6.01 -9.52
CA THR A 109 19.89 5.60 -9.80
C THR A 109 20.50 6.35 -10.99
N LYS A 110 19.68 6.80 -11.96
CA LYS A 110 20.15 7.51 -13.16
C LYS A 110 20.55 8.95 -12.86
N GLY A 111 19.75 9.65 -12.05
CA GLY A 111 20.07 10.99 -11.58
C GLY A 111 21.28 11.00 -10.67
N ALA A 112 21.42 10.00 -9.80
CA ALA A 112 22.61 9.87 -8.94
C ALA A 112 23.92 9.72 -9.74
N ALA A 113 23.88 9.08 -10.92
CA ALA A 113 25.05 8.92 -11.78
C ALA A 113 25.40 10.19 -12.58
N THR A 114 24.42 11.04 -12.89
CA THR A 114 24.60 12.20 -13.79
C THR A 114 24.69 13.55 -13.06
N MET A 115 23.97 13.72 -11.95
CA MET A 115 23.89 14.99 -11.20
C MET A 115 24.75 15.00 -9.92
N GLY A 116 25.56 13.96 -9.68
CA GLY A 116 26.49 13.90 -8.56
C GLY A 116 25.80 13.69 -7.19
N PRO A 117 26.49 14.00 -6.08
CA PRO A 117 26.05 13.67 -4.73
C PRO A 117 24.70 14.29 -4.33
N ASP A 118 24.32 15.43 -4.91
CA ASP A 118 23.08 16.15 -4.61
C ASP A 118 21.80 15.46 -5.11
N ALA A 119 21.92 14.54 -6.07
CA ALA A 119 20.81 13.72 -6.54
C ALA A 119 20.67 12.38 -5.81
N ARG A 120 21.58 12.07 -4.88
CA ARG A 120 21.51 10.82 -4.09
C ARG A 120 20.33 10.89 -3.14
N GLY A 121 19.57 9.80 -3.08
CA GLY A 121 18.41 9.69 -2.17
C GLY A 121 17.12 10.31 -2.72
N ARG A 122 17.09 10.74 -3.99
CA ARG A 122 15.82 11.04 -4.67
C ARG A 122 15.13 9.73 -5.05
N TYR A 123 13.81 9.76 -4.99
CA TYR A 123 12.94 8.67 -5.38
C TYR A 123 12.09 9.08 -6.59
N LEU A 124 11.67 8.09 -7.36
CA LEU A 124 10.75 8.22 -8.48
C LEU A 124 9.52 7.36 -8.20
N ALA A 125 8.40 7.75 -8.82
CA ALA A 125 7.17 6.99 -8.81
C ALA A 125 6.84 6.41 -10.19
N LYS A 126 6.29 5.20 -10.21
CA LYS A 126 5.68 4.59 -11.40
C LYS A 126 4.33 4.01 -11.03
N ASP A 127 3.31 4.35 -11.80
CA ASP A 127 1.96 3.82 -11.60
C ASP A 127 1.93 2.29 -11.71
N LEU A 128 1.29 1.64 -10.74
CA LEU A 128 1.09 0.19 -10.75
C LEU A 128 -0.33 -0.18 -11.14
N GLY A 129 -1.30 0.67 -10.85
CA GLY A 129 -2.71 0.44 -11.17
C GLY A 129 -3.61 0.65 -9.96
N SER A 130 -4.90 0.34 -10.12
CA SER A 130 -5.85 0.49 -9.03
C SER A 130 -6.86 -0.64 -8.97
N VAL A 131 -7.39 -0.86 -7.77
CA VAL A 131 -8.48 -1.79 -7.52
C VAL A 131 -9.59 -1.12 -6.74
N ILE A 132 -10.78 -1.71 -6.76
CA ILE A 132 -11.99 -1.22 -6.11
C ILE A 132 -12.49 -2.31 -5.17
N VAL A 133 -12.84 -1.92 -3.95
CA VAL A 133 -13.48 -2.78 -2.97
C VAL A 133 -14.95 -2.95 -3.36
N GLY A 134 -15.34 -4.19 -3.67
CA GLY A 134 -16.71 -4.59 -3.94
C GLY A 134 -17.42 -5.16 -2.70
N PRO A 135 -18.73 -5.42 -2.80
CA PRO A 135 -19.47 -6.15 -1.78
C PRO A 135 -18.78 -7.47 -1.45
N ARG A 136 -18.85 -7.88 -0.18
CA ARG A 136 -18.33 -9.17 0.26
C ARG A 136 -19.00 -10.28 -0.55
N GLU A 137 -18.23 -11.28 -0.94
CA GLU A 137 -18.77 -12.49 -1.52
C GLU A 137 -19.64 -13.16 -0.46
N SER A 138 -20.96 -13.11 -0.63
CA SER A 138 -21.87 -13.94 0.15
C SER A 138 -21.53 -15.39 -0.16
N ALA A 139 -21.34 -16.22 0.86
CA ALA A 139 -21.08 -17.66 0.74
C ALA A 139 -22.24 -18.47 0.12
N ILE A 140 -23.11 -17.84 -0.67
CA ILE A 140 -24.29 -18.39 -1.33
C ILE A 140 -24.15 -18.15 -2.85
N ALA A 141 -23.10 -18.70 -3.45
CA ALA A 141 -23.02 -18.87 -4.90
C ALA A 141 -22.23 -20.15 -5.24
N ASN A 142 -22.51 -21.22 -4.49
CA ASN A 142 -22.25 -22.60 -4.90
C ASN A 142 -23.37 -23.45 -4.28
N GLY A 143 -24.35 -23.75 -5.10
CA GLY A 143 -25.53 -24.53 -4.74
C GLY A 143 -26.26 -24.94 -6.01
N GLY A 144 -25.52 -25.50 -6.98
CA GLY A 144 -26.12 -26.49 -7.86
C GLY A 144 -26.10 -27.78 -7.07
N ASP A 145 -27.22 -28.10 -6.44
CA ASP A 145 -27.76 -29.44 -6.21
C ASP A 145 -29.11 -29.26 -5.49
N GLU A 146 -30.12 -29.91 -6.02
CA GLU A 146 -31.54 -29.82 -5.67
C GLU A 146 -31.77 -30.37 -4.26
N ASP A 147 -32.42 -29.61 -3.38
CA ASP A 147 -33.17 -30.20 -2.27
C ASP A 147 -34.36 -29.32 -1.87
N GLU A 148 -35.55 -29.86 -2.13
CA GLU A 148 -36.86 -29.40 -1.68
C GLU A 148 -37.00 -29.62 -0.16
N ASN A 149 -37.06 -28.55 0.66
CA ASN A 149 -38.18 -28.32 1.60
C ASN A 149 -38.03 -27.11 2.54
N ALA A 150 -39.21 -26.67 2.99
CA ALA A 150 -39.52 -25.92 4.21
C ALA A 150 -39.43 -24.39 4.19
N ASN A 151 -40.53 -23.81 3.67
CA ASN A 151 -41.47 -22.90 4.35
C ASN A 151 -40.92 -21.68 5.11
N GLY A 152 -41.39 -20.50 4.69
CA GLY A 152 -41.06 -19.21 5.28
C GLY A 152 -41.78 -18.94 6.60
N GLU A 153 -41.26 -17.98 7.36
CA GLU A 153 -41.98 -16.75 7.70
C GLU A 153 -41.06 -15.74 8.42
N GLU A 154 -41.46 -14.49 8.28
CA GLU A 154 -40.71 -13.24 8.36
C GLU A 154 -40.66 -12.65 9.78
N GLY A 155 -39.59 -11.92 10.09
CA GLY A 155 -39.64 -10.81 11.05
C GLY A 155 -38.63 -10.87 12.20
N GLY A 156 -37.68 -9.93 12.23
CA GLY A 156 -36.96 -9.58 13.46
C GLY A 156 -35.49 -9.21 13.28
N GLN A 157 -35.24 -7.96 12.89
CA GLN A 157 -34.04 -7.13 13.16
C GLN A 157 -32.80 -7.85 13.69
N ARG A 158 -31.80 -8.07 12.82
CA ARG A 158 -30.41 -8.10 13.24
C ARG A 158 -29.60 -7.11 12.40
N LYS A 159 -29.30 -5.99 13.05
CA LYS A 159 -28.21 -5.04 12.78
C LYS A 159 -27.11 -5.73 11.96
N GLY A 160 -26.80 -5.20 10.77
CA GLY A 160 -25.92 -5.79 9.76
C GLY A 160 -24.47 -5.98 10.21
N SER A 161 -24.24 -6.89 11.13
CA SER A 161 -22.91 -7.33 11.52
C SER A 161 -22.39 -8.35 10.52
N VAL A 162 -21.48 -7.87 9.67
CA VAL A 162 -20.22 -8.53 9.34
C VAL A 162 -20.33 -10.03 9.05
N GLY A 163 -20.80 -10.37 7.85
CA GLY A 163 -20.38 -11.63 7.25
C GLY A 163 -18.86 -11.62 7.17
N GLY A 164 -18.19 -12.51 7.90
CA GLY A 164 -16.73 -12.65 7.99
C GLY A 164 -16.03 -13.07 6.70
N GLY A 165 -16.66 -12.83 5.54
CA GLY A 165 -16.08 -13.05 4.22
C GLY A 165 -15.06 -11.97 3.87
N ARG A 166 -14.03 -12.36 3.10
CA ARG A 166 -13.06 -11.42 2.54
C ARG A 166 -13.80 -10.42 1.62
N LEU A 167 -13.32 -9.18 1.62
CA LEU A 167 -13.81 -8.16 0.70
C LEU A 167 -13.51 -8.61 -0.73
N ARG A 168 -14.48 -8.48 -1.65
CA ARG A 168 -14.23 -8.74 -3.07
C ARG A 168 -13.39 -7.60 -3.61
N ILE A 169 -12.24 -7.89 -4.20
CA ILE A 169 -11.43 -6.88 -4.89
C ILE A 169 -11.72 -6.94 -6.39
N GLN A 170 -11.90 -5.80 -7.04
CA GLN A 170 -12.22 -5.71 -8.47
C GLN A 170 -11.28 -4.72 -9.16
N GLY A 171 -11.15 -4.81 -10.48
CA GLY A 171 -10.31 -3.91 -11.27
C GLY A 171 -9.43 -4.68 -12.25
N ASN A 172 -9.13 -4.05 -13.39
CA ASN A 172 -8.35 -4.69 -14.46
C ASN A 172 -6.91 -5.00 -14.02
N ASP A 173 -6.35 -4.21 -13.10
CA ASP A 173 -5.00 -4.40 -12.57
C ASP A 173 -4.95 -5.32 -11.35
N ALA A 174 -6.08 -5.88 -10.91
CA ALA A 174 -6.15 -6.63 -9.64
C ALA A 174 -5.22 -7.84 -9.62
N ASP A 175 -5.05 -8.50 -10.77
CA ASP A 175 -4.23 -9.71 -10.91
C ASP A 175 -2.81 -9.39 -11.40
N LYS A 176 -2.49 -8.11 -11.60
CA LYS A 176 -1.14 -7.65 -11.94
C LYS A 176 -0.18 -7.92 -10.79
N THR A 177 0.95 -8.51 -11.11
CA THR A 177 1.95 -8.96 -10.13
C THR A 177 3.08 -7.94 -9.93
N LEU A 178 3.79 -8.06 -8.81
CA LEU A 178 5.03 -7.31 -8.56
C LEU A 178 6.10 -7.61 -9.62
N GLN A 179 6.14 -8.84 -10.14
CA GLN A 179 7.03 -9.22 -11.24
C GLN A 179 6.72 -8.45 -12.53
N GLU A 180 5.45 -8.37 -12.93
CA GLU A 180 5.01 -7.62 -14.12
C GLU A 180 5.23 -6.12 -13.96
N ALA A 181 5.11 -5.61 -12.73
CA ALA A 181 5.44 -4.24 -12.38
C ALA A 181 6.95 -3.91 -12.52
N ARG A 182 7.80 -4.94 -12.57
CA ARG A 182 9.27 -4.88 -12.47
C ARG A 182 9.76 -4.40 -11.10
N PHE A 183 9.06 -4.81 -10.04
CA PHE A 183 9.49 -4.56 -8.67
C PHE A 183 10.88 -5.17 -8.41
N VAL A 184 11.75 -4.40 -7.77
CA VAL A 184 13.05 -4.87 -7.28
C VAL A 184 13.07 -4.80 -5.76
N ILE A 185 13.70 -5.78 -5.11
CA ILE A 185 13.86 -5.77 -3.66
C ILE A 185 14.62 -4.51 -3.24
N GLY A 186 14.00 -3.71 -2.37
CA GLY A 186 14.49 -2.39 -1.98
C GLY A 186 13.57 -1.26 -2.45
N ASP A 187 12.75 -1.50 -3.48
CA ASP A 187 11.64 -0.63 -3.85
C ASP A 187 10.55 -0.66 -2.79
N TYR A 188 9.74 0.40 -2.74
CA TYR A 188 8.56 0.51 -1.91
C TYR A 188 7.29 0.52 -2.75
N VAL A 189 6.18 0.17 -2.12
CA VAL A 189 4.85 0.35 -2.72
C VAL A 189 4.10 1.37 -1.89
N ASP A 190 3.46 2.34 -2.55
CA ASP A 190 2.65 3.38 -1.92
C ASP A 190 1.20 3.24 -2.39
N CYS A 191 0.27 3.20 -1.44
CA CYS A 191 -1.16 2.99 -1.66
C CYS A 191 -1.97 4.22 -1.25
N ALA A 192 -2.58 4.89 -2.22
CA ALA A 192 -3.59 5.91 -1.96
C ALA A 192 -4.96 5.23 -1.78
N VAL A 193 -5.56 5.43 -0.60
CA VAL A 193 -6.88 4.94 -0.26
C VAL A 193 -7.89 6.06 -0.50
N LEU A 194 -8.78 5.85 -1.46
CA LEU A 194 -9.81 6.80 -1.84
C LEU A 194 -11.18 6.26 -1.43
N PRO A 195 -11.79 6.79 -0.36
CA PRO A 195 -13.17 6.47 0.00
C PRO A 195 -14.14 6.71 -1.18
N PRO A 196 -15.31 6.05 -1.20
CA PRO A 196 -16.37 6.40 -2.14
C PRO A 196 -16.78 7.87 -1.96
N LEU A 197 -17.26 8.47 -3.03
CA LEU A 197 -17.77 9.84 -3.02
C LEU A 197 -19.11 9.91 -2.25
N GLU A 198 -19.55 11.12 -1.91
CA GLU A 198 -20.79 11.35 -1.17
C GLU A 198 -22.04 10.82 -1.89
N ASP A 199 -21.99 10.75 -3.23
CA ASP A 199 -23.04 10.17 -4.07
C ASP A 199 -23.00 8.63 -4.14
N GLY A 200 -22.05 8.01 -3.42
CA GLY A 200 -21.82 6.55 -3.41
C GLY A 200 -21.03 6.03 -4.61
N SER A 201 -20.61 6.91 -5.54
CA SER A 201 -19.80 6.51 -6.69
C SER A 201 -18.33 6.29 -6.29
N VAL A 202 -17.61 5.57 -7.14
CA VAL A 202 -16.19 5.29 -6.91
C VAL A 202 -15.36 6.51 -7.29
N ALA A 203 -14.52 7.00 -6.37
CA ALA A 203 -13.61 8.10 -6.62
C ALA A 203 -12.70 7.81 -7.85
N PRO A 204 -12.37 8.83 -8.67
CA PRO A 204 -11.44 8.67 -9.78
C PRO A 204 -10.03 8.31 -9.29
N PRO A 205 -9.22 7.58 -10.08
CA PRO A 205 -7.85 7.25 -9.68
C PRO A 205 -6.98 8.49 -9.51
N VAL A 206 -6.05 8.45 -8.55
CA VAL A 206 -5.08 9.54 -8.34
C VAL A 206 -4.11 9.59 -9.50
N ASN A 207 -3.91 10.78 -10.09
CA ASN A 207 -2.90 10.97 -11.13
C ASN A 207 -1.48 10.74 -10.57
N PRO A 208 -0.68 9.83 -11.15
CA PRO A 208 0.64 9.48 -10.64
C PRO A 208 1.71 10.57 -10.84
N GLY A 209 1.42 11.62 -11.62
CA GLY A 209 2.40 12.63 -12.05
C GLY A 209 2.43 13.96 -11.27
N ARG A 210 1.78 14.06 -10.11
CA ARG A 210 1.61 15.33 -9.36
C ARG A 210 2.26 15.36 -7.96
N GLY A 211 3.35 14.61 -7.74
CA GLY A 211 4.08 14.64 -6.46
C GLY A 211 5.47 14.04 -6.52
#